data_AF-A0A4P6H730-F1
#
_entry.id   AF-A0A4P6H730-F1
#
_cell.length_a   1.000
_cell.length_b   1.000
_cell.length_c   1.000
_cell.angle_alpha   90.00
_cell.angle_beta   90.00
_cell.angle_gamma   90.00
#
_symmetry.space_group_name_H-M   'P 1'
#
loop_
_entity.id
_entity.type
_entity.pdbx_description
1 polymer ?
#
loop_
_entity_poly.entity_id
_entity_poly.type
_entity_poly.pdbx_seq_one_letter_code
_entity_poly.pdbx_strand_id
1 'polypeptide(L)'
;MSIFEDFEVQFFFAKNKQLFARCPCRRALPHLHEFDEASAHHILCHMLGHLLDIKAGQPTLNDSNETISAINQDGLEDELRYVYNDLQNPQLKAARRVDGNVDPGDGPEIGDFGPEQQDCYGADARAELMAEAIRAYLLDPNYLKTLAPNVAARIRAAVNPNPEVNRILQFN
;
A
#
# COMPACT_ATOMS: atom_id res chain seq x y z
N MET A 1 -13.58 -19.90 -6.31
CA MET A 1 -12.71 -19.67 -7.48
C MET A 1 -12.28 -18.22 -7.39
N SER A 2 -11.15 -18.01 -6.74
CA SER A 2 -10.71 -16.71 -6.30
C SER A 2 -10.08 -15.96 -7.48
N ILE A 3 -10.37 -14.67 -7.63
CA ILE A 3 -9.78 -13.77 -8.66
C ILE A 3 -8.23 -13.81 -8.63
N PHE A 4 -7.64 -14.36 -7.58
CA PHE A 4 -6.20 -14.45 -7.35
C PHE A 4 -5.53 -15.74 -7.85
N GLU A 5 -6.27 -16.79 -8.23
CA GLU A 5 -5.66 -18.12 -8.45
C GLU A 5 -4.97 -18.28 -9.81
N ASP A 6 -5.38 -17.56 -10.88
CA ASP A 6 -5.12 -18.11 -12.22
C ASP A 6 -4.50 -17.21 -13.31
N PHE A 7 -4.05 -15.96 -13.10
CA PHE A 7 -3.48 -15.24 -14.28
C PHE A 7 -2.20 -14.41 -14.16
N GLU A 8 -1.90 -13.65 -13.10
CA GLU A 8 -0.77 -12.68 -13.23
C GLU A 8 0.15 -12.49 -12.01
N VAL A 9 -0.08 -13.19 -10.91
CA VAL A 9 0.78 -13.07 -9.70
C VAL A 9 2.14 -13.76 -9.90
N GLN A 10 2.17 -14.97 -10.47
CA GLN A 10 3.44 -15.68 -10.69
C GLN A 10 4.32 -15.03 -11.78
N PHE A 11 3.72 -14.45 -12.83
CA PHE A 11 4.48 -13.91 -13.97
C PHE A 11 5.16 -12.56 -13.66
N PHE A 12 4.53 -11.70 -12.85
CA PHE A 12 5.08 -10.37 -12.51
C PHE A 12 6.10 -10.40 -11.36
N PHE A 13 5.90 -11.22 -10.32
CA PHE A 13 6.82 -11.24 -9.17
C PHE A 13 8.13 -11.99 -9.42
N ALA A 14 8.16 -12.91 -10.39
CA ALA A 14 9.35 -13.69 -10.73
C ALA A 14 10.39 -12.94 -11.59
N LYS A 15 9.94 -12.05 -12.50
CA LYS A 15 10.82 -11.31 -13.43
C LYS A 15 11.35 -9.99 -12.88
N ASN A 16 10.71 -9.41 -11.86
CA ASN A 16 11.08 -8.11 -11.30
C ASN A 16 11.60 -8.24 -9.86
N LYS A 17 12.63 -9.06 -9.65
CA LYS A 17 13.20 -9.29 -8.31
C LYS A 17 13.72 -8.04 -7.59
N GLN A 18 13.98 -6.97 -8.34
CA GLN A 18 14.49 -5.71 -7.81
C GLN A 18 13.40 -4.68 -7.48
N LEU A 19 12.17 -4.85 -7.98
CA LEU A 19 11.09 -3.93 -7.62
C LEU A 19 10.71 -4.15 -6.15
N PHE A 20 10.71 -3.06 -5.39
CA PHE A 20 10.36 -3.02 -3.97
C PHE A 20 11.21 -3.95 -3.09
N ALA A 21 12.52 -3.99 -3.36
CA ALA A 21 13.45 -4.86 -2.64
C ALA A 21 13.47 -4.61 -1.11
N ARG A 22 13.10 -3.40 -0.66
CA ARG A 22 13.01 -3.03 0.76
C ARG A 22 11.64 -3.30 1.40
N CYS A 23 10.61 -3.55 0.60
CA CYS A 23 9.26 -3.85 1.08
C CYS A 23 9.27 -5.06 2.03
N PRO A 24 8.70 -4.95 3.25
CA PRO A 24 8.53 -6.09 4.16
C PRO A 24 7.70 -7.22 3.53
N CYS A 25 6.60 -6.89 2.84
CA CYS A 25 5.72 -7.87 2.19
C CYS A 25 6.43 -8.61 1.05
N ARG A 26 7.36 -7.96 0.33
CA ARG A 26 8.18 -8.62 -0.71
C ARG A 26 9.04 -9.74 -0.13
N ARG A 27 9.63 -9.53 1.06
CA ARG A 27 10.44 -10.54 1.76
C ARG A 27 9.59 -11.72 2.24
N ALA A 28 8.31 -11.49 2.53
CA ALA A 28 7.37 -12.53 2.97
C ALA A 28 6.81 -13.39 1.82
N LEU A 29 6.84 -12.91 0.56
CA LEU A 29 6.25 -13.63 -0.59
C LEU A 29 6.72 -15.09 -0.76
N PRO A 30 8.02 -15.45 -0.63
CA PRO A 30 8.46 -16.85 -0.74
C PRO A 30 7.92 -17.76 0.37
N HIS A 31 7.47 -17.15 1.47
CA HIS A 31 7.02 -17.81 2.69
C HIS A 31 5.50 -17.75 2.87
N LEU A 32 4.72 -17.38 1.83
CA LEU A 32 3.26 -17.25 1.93
C LEU A 32 2.55 -18.47 2.52
N HIS A 33 3.08 -19.66 2.25
CA HIS A 33 2.56 -20.94 2.76
C HIS A 33 2.73 -21.13 4.28
N GLU A 34 3.53 -20.28 4.94
CA GLU A 34 3.77 -20.28 6.38
C GLU A 34 2.79 -19.37 7.14
N PHE A 35 2.01 -18.56 6.42
CA PHE A 35 1.05 -17.62 6.98
C PHE A 35 -0.38 -18.18 6.97
N ASP A 36 -1.21 -17.68 7.88
CA ASP A 36 -2.66 -17.90 7.78
C ASP A 36 -3.26 -17.19 6.55
N GLU A 37 -4.48 -17.57 6.18
CA GLU A 37 -5.15 -17.04 4.98
C GLU A 37 -5.26 -15.51 5.01
N ALA A 38 -5.59 -14.92 6.17
CA ALA A 38 -5.76 -13.48 6.31
C ALA A 38 -4.44 -12.72 6.10
N SER A 39 -3.34 -13.23 6.66
CA SER A 39 -2.01 -12.65 6.53
C SER A 39 -1.45 -12.84 5.11
N ALA A 40 -1.66 -14.01 4.50
CA ALA A 40 -1.30 -14.25 3.10
C ALA A 40 -2.07 -13.33 2.15
N HIS A 41 -3.38 -13.15 2.38
CA HIS A 41 -4.22 -12.24 1.62
C HIS A 41 -3.74 -10.78 1.78
N HIS A 42 -3.43 -10.35 3.00
CA HIS A 42 -2.86 -9.02 3.26
C HIS A 42 -1.61 -8.78 2.41
N ILE A 43 -0.64 -9.70 2.46
CA ILE A 43 0.61 -9.61 1.72
C ILE A 43 0.32 -9.50 0.21
N LEU A 44 -0.55 -10.36 -0.32
CA LEU A 44 -0.90 -10.35 -1.76
C LEU A 44 -1.56 -9.03 -2.18
N CYS A 45 -2.50 -8.51 -1.40
CA CYS A 45 -3.16 -7.23 -1.71
C CYS A 45 -2.21 -6.04 -1.58
N HIS A 46 -1.31 -6.02 -0.60
CA HIS A 46 -0.27 -5.01 -0.50
C HIS A 46 0.62 -5.01 -1.75
N MET A 47 1.08 -6.20 -2.17
CA MET A 47 1.92 -6.34 -3.35
C MET A 47 1.17 -6.00 -4.66
N LEU A 48 -0.14 -6.22 -4.71
CA LEU A 48 -0.99 -5.72 -5.80
C LEU A 48 -1.06 -4.18 -5.78
N GLY A 49 -1.10 -3.54 -4.61
CA GLY A 49 -1.04 -2.09 -4.47
C GLY A 49 0.20 -1.49 -5.13
N HIS A 50 1.37 -2.06 -4.85
CA HIS A 50 2.64 -1.73 -5.52
C HIS A 50 2.57 -1.84 -7.05
N LEU A 51 1.96 -2.91 -7.56
CA LEU A 51 1.80 -3.11 -9.01
C LEU A 51 0.90 -2.03 -9.62
N LEU A 52 -0.22 -1.73 -8.96
CA LEU A 52 -1.17 -0.72 -9.40
C LEU A 52 -0.55 0.68 -9.39
N ASP A 53 0.25 0.98 -8.38
CA ASP A 53 0.99 2.25 -8.27
C ASP A 53 1.92 2.46 -9.48
N ILE A 54 2.74 1.47 -9.83
CA ILE A 54 3.61 1.53 -11.01
C ILE A 54 2.80 1.61 -12.30
N LYS A 55 1.77 0.77 -12.45
CA LYS A 55 1.04 0.61 -13.70
C LYS A 55 0.16 1.81 -14.03
N ALA A 56 -0.50 2.38 -13.02
CA ALA A 56 -1.36 3.54 -13.15
C ALA A 56 -0.61 4.87 -12.98
N GLY A 57 0.60 4.81 -12.46
CA GLY A 57 1.46 5.96 -12.24
C GLY A 57 1.89 6.68 -13.51
N GLN A 58 2.42 7.88 -13.32
CA GLN A 58 3.04 8.67 -14.38
C GLN A 58 4.56 8.71 -14.15
N PRO A 59 5.37 8.98 -15.19
CA PRO A 59 6.80 9.19 -15.02
C PRO A 59 7.10 10.28 -13.98
N THR A 60 7.93 9.96 -12.99
CA THR A 60 8.41 10.86 -11.95
C THR A 60 9.85 10.53 -11.59
N LEU A 61 10.53 11.43 -10.88
CA LEU A 61 11.88 11.21 -10.38
C LEU A 61 11.82 10.66 -8.96
N ASN A 62 12.67 9.66 -8.68
CA ASN A 62 12.95 9.22 -7.30
C ASN A 62 14.04 10.09 -6.65
N ASP A 63 14.37 9.82 -5.39
CA ASP A 63 15.40 10.56 -4.63
C ASP A 63 16.80 10.49 -5.25
N SER A 64 17.06 9.48 -6.08
CA SER A 64 18.31 9.31 -6.85
C SER A 64 18.24 9.92 -8.24
N ASN A 65 17.19 10.69 -8.53
CA ASN A 65 16.93 11.35 -9.81
C ASN A 65 16.75 10.37 -10.99
N GLU A 66 16.31 9.14 -10.70
CA GLU A 66 15.97 8.13 -11.69
C GLU A 66 14.49 8.23 -12.04
N THR A 67 14.17 8.02 -13.32
CA THR A 67 12.77 8.01 -13.76
C THR A 67 12.11 6.70 -13.38
N ILE A 68 11.08 6.79 -12.53
CA ILE A 68 10.19 5.70 -12.15
C ILE A 68 8.75 6.05 -12.58
N SER A 69 7.83 5.08 -12.52
CA SER A 69 6.39 5.36 -12.62
C SER A 69 5.77 5.20 -11.26
N ALA A 70 5.00 6.19 -10.81
CA ALA A 70 4.26 6.15 -9.56
C ALA A 70 3.05 7.09 -9.63
N ILE A 71 2.01 6.78 -8.88
CA ILE A 71 0.89 7.69 -8.65
C ILE A 71 1.42 8.88 -7.85
N ASN A 72 1.20 10.08 -8.37
CA ASN A 72 1.64 11.31 -7.72
C ASN A 72 1.08 11.39 -6.28
N GLN A 73 1.93 11.74 -5.31
CA GLN A 73 1.59 11.86 -3.88
C GLN A 73 1.61 13.30 -3.35
N ASP A 74 1.81 14.28 -4.21
CA ASP A 74 1.88 15.69 -3.85
C ASP A 74 0.57 16.12 -3.18
N GLY A 75 0.70 16.69 -1.99
CA GLY A 75 -0.41 17.11 -1.14
C GLY A 75 -1.18 15.97 -0.47
N LEU A 76 -0.66 14.75 -0.46
CA LEU A 76 -1.33 13.56 0.14
C LEU A 76 -0.58 12.99 1.35
N GLU A 77 0.55 13.58 1.75
CA GLU A 77 1.45 12.99 2.75
C GLU A 77 0.75 12.70 4.09
N ASP A 78 -0.01 13.66 4.62
CA ASP A 78 -0.69 13.50 5.91
C ASP A 78 -1.68 12.33 5.89
N GLU A 79 -2.52 12.24 4.84
CA GLU A 79 -3.49 11.16 4.68
C GLU A 79 -2.81 9.79 4.50
N LEU A 80 -1.77 9.74 3.68
CA LEU A 80 -1.00 8.52 3.42
C LEU A 80 -0.31 8.02 4.69
N ARG A 81 0.36 8.90 5.43
CA ARG A 81 1.04 8.56 6.67
C ARG A 81 0.04 8.16 7.75
N TYR A 82 -1.11 8.82 7.85
CA TYR A 82 -2.18 8.43 8.77
C TYR A 82 -2.66 7.00 8.48
N VAL A 83 -3.00 6.69 7.22
CA VAL A 83 -3.47 5.35 6.83
C VAL A 83 -2.41 4.29 7.10
N TYR A 84 -1.15 4.56 6.78
CA TYR A 84 -0.06 3.63 7.03
C TYR A 84 0.12 3.37 8.54
N ASN A 85 0.17 4.43 9.35
CA ASN A 85 0.28 4.33 10.80
C ASN A 85 -0.89 3.50 11.37
N ASP A 86 -2.13 3.86 11.03
CA ASP A 86 -3.32 3.19 11.54
C ASP A 86 -3.31 1.67 11.27
N LEU A 87 -2.87 1.29 10.07
CA LEU A 87 -2.92 -0.09 9.59
C LEU A 87 -1.68 -0.91 9.91
N GLN A 88 -0.50 -0.31 10.09
CA GLN A 88 0.77 -1.02 10.26
C GLN A 88 1.40 -0.86 11.64
N ASN A 89 0.99 0.11 12.46
CA ASN A 89 1.60 0.35 13.76
C ASN A 89 1.23 -0.72 14.80
N PRO A 90 2.18 -1.58 15.24
CA PRO A 90 1.90 -2.61 16.24
C PRO A 90 1.62 -2.04 17.64
N GLN A 91 2.18 -0.87 17.97
CA GLN A 91 1.96 -0.21 19.26
C GLN A 91 0.55 0.36 19.34
N LEU A 92 0.09 1.05 18.29
CA LEU A 92 -1.30 1.52 18.19
C LEU A 92 -2.29 0.35 18.28
N LYS A 93 -2.03 -0.75 17.55
CA LYS A 93 -2.85 -1.97 17.65
C LYS A 93 -2.85 -2.57 19.05
N ALA A 94 -1.73 -2.52 19.77
CA ALA A 94 -1.66 -2.99 21.15
C ALA A 94 -2.45 -2.08 22.10
N ALA A 95 -2.33 -0.76 21.95
CA ALA A 95 -3.09 0.22 22.73
C ALA A 95 -4.60 0.06 22.53
N ARG A 96 -5.06 -0.15 21.28
CA ARG A 96 -6.47 -0.37 20.94
C ARG A 96 -7.08 -1.65 21.51
N ARG A 97 -6.27 -2.63 21.91
CA ARG A 97 -6.77 -3.82 22.64
C ARG A 97 -7.12 -3.49 24.09
N VAL A 98 -6.53 -2.43 24.64
CA VAL A 98 -6.79 -1.96 26.01
C VAL A 98 -7.91 -0.90 25.99
N ASP A 99 -7.83 0.06 25.08
CA ASP A 99 -8.85 1.10 24.87
C ASP A 99 -9.13 1.28 23.37
N GLY A 100 -10.34 0.88 22.94
CA GLY A 100 -10.74 0.92 21.54
C GLY A 100 -10.84 2.33 20.93
N ASN A 101 -10.77 3.38 21.74
CA ASN A 101 -10.90 4.77 21.27
C ASN A 101 -9.57 5.48 21.02
N VAL A 102 -8.43 4.78 21.17
CA VAL A 102 -7.10 5.38 20.94
C VAL A 102 -6.95 5.77 19.47
N ASP A 103 -6.80 7.07 19.23
CA ASP A 103 -6.53 7.67 17.92
C ASP A 103 -5.00 7.73 17.68
N PRO A 104 -4.52 7.56 16.43
CA PRO A 104 -3.10 7.71 16.13
C PRO A 104 -2.56 9.10 16.50
N GLY A 105 -3.41 10.13 16.52
CA GLY A 105 -3.08 11.49 16.93
C GLY A 105 -2.97 11.71 18.45
N ASP A 106 -3.31 10.73 19.29
CA ASP A 106 -3.36 10.90 20.75
C ASP A 106 -1.97 11.02 21.41
N GLY A 107 -0.88 10.78 20.69
CA GLY A 107 0.47 11.03 21.21
C GLY A 107 1.60 10.68 20.25
N PRO A 108 2.79 11.30 20.42
CA PRO A 108 3.93 11.10 19.52
C PRO A 108 4.46 9.66 19.52
N GLU A 109 4.25 8.91 20.61
CA GLU A 109 4.67 7.51 20.73
C GLU A 109 3.89 6.56 19.81
N ILE A 110 2.68 6.95 19.38
CA ILE A 110 1.83 6.17 18.46
C ILE A 110 1.53 6.90 17.15
N GLY A 111 1.85 8.20 17.05
CA GLY A 111 1.52 9.04 15.89
C GLY A 111 2.54 9.04 14.75
N ASP A 112 3.80 8.68 15.02
CA ASP A 112 4.90 8.85 14.05
C ASP A 112 5.40 7.53 13.45
N PHE A 113 4.51 6.54 13.29
CA PHE A 113 4.87 5.26 12.66
C PHE A 113 4.68 5.33 11.14
N GLY A 114 5.77 5.14 10.40
CA GLY A 114 5.82 5.14 8.94
C GLY A 114 6.66 3.99 8.37
N PRO A 115 6.86 3.98 7.05
CA PRO A 115 7.73 3.01 6.38
C PRO A 115 9.18 3.04 6.88
N GLU A 116 9.64 4.16 7.41
CA GLU A 116 11.00 4.36 7.89
C GLU A 116 11.33 3.44 9.08
N GLN A 117 10.35 3.14 9.95
CA GLN A 117 10.49 2.14 11.02
C GLN A 117 10.59 0.69 10.49
N GLN A 118 10.45 0.49 9.18
CA GLN A 118 10.61 -0.78 8.47
C GLN A 118 11.78 -0.75 7.47
N ASP A 119 12.72 0.20 7.63
CA ASP A 119 13.89 0.43 6.78
C ASP A 119 13.57 0.80 5.31
N CYS A 120 12.37 1.31 5.06
CA CYS A 120 11.99 1.87 3.76
C CYS A 120 12.18 3.40 3.79
N TYR A 121 12.90 3.95 2.81
CA TYR A 121 13.25 5.37 2.76
C TYR A 121 13.03 5.93 1.37
N GLY A 122 12.78 7.24 1.28
CA GLY A 122 12.70 7.93 0.01
C GLY A 122 11.60 7.40 -0.90
N ALA A 123 11.94 7.06 -2.14
CA ALA A 123 10.99 6.49 -3.08
C ALA A 123 10.41 5.13 -2.64
N ASP A 124 11.18 4.31 -1.91
CA ASP A 124 10.64 3.06 -1.35
C ASP A 124 9.60 3.37 -0.26
N ALA A 125 9.86 4.35 0.61
CA ALA A 125 8.88 4.77 1.61
C ALA A 125 7.59 5.28 0.97
N ARG A 126 7.71 6.12 -0.07
CA ARG A 126 6.56 6.62 -0.84
C ARG A 126 5.77 5.46 -1.48
N ALA A 127 6.46 4.48 -2.07
CA ALA A 127 5.80 3.32 -2.65
C ALA A 127 5.03 2.51 -1.58
N GLU A 128 5.61 2.27 -0.41
CA GLU A 128 4.94 1.57 0.70
C GLU A 128 3.67 2.30 1.16
N LEU A 129 3.72 3.64 1.28
CA LEU A 129 2.55 4.45 1.64
C LEU A 129 1.40 4.26 0.65
N MET A 130 1.68 4.36 -0.66
CA MET A 130 0.65 4.22 -1.69
C MET A 130 0.15 2.77 -1.81
N ALA A 131 1.04 1.78 -1.73
CA ALA A 131 0.67 0.37 -1.77
C ALA A 131 -0.28 0.01 -0.61
N GLU A 132 0.01 0.53 0.59
CA GLU A 132 -0.82 0.30 1.76
C GLU A 132 -2.18 1.01 1.67
N ALA A 133 -2.22 2.22 1.12
CA ALA A 133 -3.47 2.91 0.85
C ALA A 133 -4.33 2.17 -0.19
N ILE A 134 -3.73 1.68 -1.28
CA ILE A 134 -4.43 0.87 -2.28
C ILE A 134 -4.95 -0.43 -1.67
N ARG A 135 -4.15 -1.11 -0.83
CA ARG A 135 -4.59 -2.30 -0.07
C ARG A 135 -5.82 -1.99 0.79
N ALA A 136 -5.78 -0.88 1.52
CA ALA A 136 -6.91 -0.44 2.33
C ALA A 136 -8.16 -0.19 1.47
N TYR A 137 -8.01 0.46 0.31
CA TYR A 137 -9.12 0.70 -0.62
C TYR A 137 -9.73 -0.61 -1.15
N LEU A 138 -8.88 -1.58 -1.50
CA LEU A 138 -9.33 -2.87 -2.02
C LEU A 138 -10.17 -3.66 -1.00
N LEU A 139 -9.83 -3.55 0.28
CA LEU A 139 -10.47 -4.31 1.36
C LEU A 139 -11.65 -3.59 2.00
N ASP A 140 -11.51 -2.28 2.23
CA ASP A 140 -12.56 -1.43 2.78
C ASP A 140 -12.53 -0.04 2.10
N PRO A 141 -13.29 0.12 1.01
CA PRO A 141 -13.43 1.39 0.32
C PRO A 141 -13.97 2.52 1.20
N ASN A 142 -14.84 2.20 2.16
CA ASN A 142 -15.45 3.23 3.01
C ASN A 142 -14.44 3.76 4.01
N TYR A 143 -13.63 2.88 4.62
CA TYR A 143 -12.51 3.28 5.47
C TYR A 143 -11.62 4.30 4.77
N LEU A 144 -11.13 4.00 3.56
CA LEU A 144 -10.20 4.91 2.90
C LEU A 144 -10.88 6.21 2.47
N LYS A 145 -12.12 6.15 1.96
CA LYS A 145 -12.87 7.35 1.59
C LYS A 145 -13.20 8.26 2.78
N THR A 146 -13.32 7.70 3.98
CA THR A 146 -13.57 8.47 5.20
C THR A 146 -12.31 9.12 5.74
N LEU A 147 -11.20 8.39 5.80
CA LEU A 147 -9.98 8.85 6.49
C LEU A 147 -8.97 9.51 5.55
N ALA A 148 -8.99 9.14 4.26
CA ALA A 148 -8.06 9.61 3.25
C ALA A 148 -8.77 9.89 1.90
N PRO A 149 -9.76 10.81 1.87
CA PRO A 149 -10.58 11.05 0.70
C PRO A 149 -9.77 11.56 -0.52
N ASN A 150 -8.72 12.35 -0.29
CA ASN A 150 -7.90 12.86 -1.39
C ASN A 150 -7.02 11.74 -1.98
N VAL A 151 -6.49 10.86 -1.14
CA VAL A 151 -5.80 9.64 -1.57
C VAL A 151 -6.74 8.73 -2.36
N ALA A 152 -7.95 8.48 -1.85
CA ALA A 152 -8.95 7.67 -2.55
C ALA A 152 -9.32 8.25 -3.93
N ALA A 153 -9.48 9.57 -4.01
CA ALA A 153 -9.72 10.26 -5.27
C ALA A 153 -8.53 10.14 -6.24
N ARG A 154 -7.28 10.28 -5.74
CA ARG A 154 -6.06 10.16 -6.54
C ARG A 154 -5.88 8.75 -7.11
N ILE A 155 -6.06 7.72 -6.29
CA ILE A 155 -5.99 6.32 -6.72
C ILE A 155 -7.03 6.07 -7.81
N ARG A 156 -8.28 6.51 -7.59
CA ARG A 156 -9.35 6.34 -8.58
C ARG A 156 -9.03 7.03 -9.91
N ALA A 157 -8.55 8.27 -9.84
CA ALA A 157 -8.21 9.06 -11.01
C ALA A 157 -7.04 8.47 -11.81
N ALA A 158 -6.10 7.79 -11.15
CA ALA A 158 -4.98 7.13 -11.82
C ALA A 158 -5.39 5.76 -12.39
N VAL A 159 -6.06 4.92 -11.60
CA VAL A 159 -6.30 3.51 -11.93
C VAL A 159 -7.48 3.33 -12.89
N ASN A 160 -8.62 3.98 -12.65
CA ASN A 160 -9.83 3.75 -13.45
C ASN A 160 -9.69 4.10 -14.96
N PRO A 161 -8.93 5.12 -15.39
CA PRO A 161 -8.73 5.36 -16.82
C PRO A 161 -7.64 4.47 -17.45
N ASN A 162 -6.85 3.74 -16.65
CA ASN A 162 -5.75 2.93 -17.17
C ASN A 162 -6.28 1.76 -18.01
N PRO A 163 -5.98 1.66 -19.33
CA PRO A 163 -6.57 0.64 -20.20
C PRO A 163 -6.08 -0.79 -19.94
N GLU A 164 -4.93 -0.96 -19.27
CA GLU A 164 -4.43 -2.28 -18.86
C GLU A 164 -5.17 -2.81 -17.63
N VAL A 165 -5.62 -1.92 -16.73
CA VAL A 165 -6.20 -2.30 -15.44
C VAL A 165 -7.72 -2.14 -15.39
N ASN A 166 -8.29 -1.15 -16.09
CA ASN A 166 -9.69 -0.75 -15.91
C ASN A 166 -10.74 -1.78 -16.33
N ARG A 167 -10.33 -2.81 -17.07
CA ARG A 167 -11.18 -3.96 -17.44
C ARG A 167 -11.21 -5.04 -16.36
N ILE A 168 -10.27 -5.00 -15.42
CA ILE A 168 -10.06 -5.99 -14.37
C ILE A 168 -10.47 -5.42 -13.02
N LEU A 169 -10.10 -4.17 -12.74
CA LEU A 169 -10.31 -3.51 -11.46
C LEU A 169 -10.70 -2.04 -11.67
N GLN A 170 -11.70 -1.59 -10.89
CA GLN A 170 -12.08 -0.18 -10.78
C GLN A 170 -12.36 0.17 -9.32
N PHE A 171 -11.94 1.36 -8.90
CA PHE A 171 -12.22 1.91 -7.59
C PHE A 171 -13.48 2.80 -7.60
N ASN A 172 -14.31 2.69 -6.57
CA ASN A 172 -15.59 3.42 -6.42
C ASN A 172 -15.55 4.49 -5.34
#